data_AF-A0A329MKL9-F1
#
_entry.id   AF-A0A329MKL9-F1
#
_cell.length_a   1.000
_cell.length_b   1.000
_cell.length_c   1.000
_cell.angle_alpha   90.00
_cell.angle_beta   90.00
_cell.angle_gamma   90.00
#
_symmetry.space_group_name_H-M   'P 1'
#
loop_
_entity.id
_entity.type
_entity.pdbx_description
1 polymer ?
#
loop_
_entity_poly.entity_id
_entity_poly.type
_entity_poly.pdbx_seq_one_letter_code
_entity_poly.pdbx_strand_id
1 'polypeptide(L)' 'PADIGAGVPEGDNFNAKFLESFTIRTNETFQQQYLAAGGKNGVFNLPGSGTHSWGYWGQQLQQMKPDIQRILGTVSTK' A
#
# COMPACT_ATOMS: atom_id res chain seq x y z
N PRO A 1 0.63 11.04 4.98
CA PRO A 1 0.94 10.17 6.14
C PRO A 1 2.36 10.47 6.66
N ALA A 2 2.59 10.29 7.95
CA ALA A 2 3.79 10.83 8.61
C ALA A 2 5.03 9.97 8.35
N ASP A 3 6.18 10.62 8.11
CA ASP A 3 7.48 9.97 8.04
C ASP A 3 7.89 9.53 9.45
N ILE A 4 7.65 8.24 9.75
CA ILE A 4 8.02 7.62 11.03
C ILE A 4 9.48 7.16 10.96
N GLY A 5 10.40 8.06 10.63
CA GLY A 5 11.81 7.72 10.42
C GLY A 5 12.82 8.81 10.75
N ALA A 6 12.39 10.07 10.86
CA ALA A 6 13.31 11.16 11.16
C ALA A 6 13.60 11.27 12.68
N GLY A 7 14.42 10.35 13.21
CA GLY A 7 15.25 10.64 14.39
C GLY A 7 14.94 9.93 15.71
N VAL A 8 14.29 8.76 15.73
CA VAL A 8 14.08 7.99 16.98
C VAL A 8 14.91 6.71 16.97
N PRO A 9 15.81 6.46 17.95
CA PRO A 9 16.62 5.25 18.01
C PRO A 9 15.76 3.97 18.08
N GLU A 10 16.07 2.99 17.22
CA GLU A 10 15.33 1.74 16.95
C GLU A 10 15.20 0.74 18.13
N GLY A 11 15.61 1.13 19.35
CA GLY A 11 15.84 0.22 20.47
C GLY A 11 14.65 -0.03 21.41
N ASP A 12 13.67 0.87 21.49
CA ASP A 12 12.74 0.88 22.64
C ASP A 12 11.23 0.94 22.29
N ASN A 13 10.87 0.79 21.02
CA ASN A 13 9.49 0.95 20.55
C ASN A 13 8.83 -0.39 20.16
N PHE A 14 8.55 -1.24 21.15
CA PHE A 14 7.68 -2.42 20.99
C PHE A 14 6.33 -2.07 20.34
N ASN A 15 5.76 -0.92 20.72
CA ASN A 15 4.47 -0.44 20.20
C ASN A 15 4.54 -0.02 18.72
N ALA A 16 5.66 0.53 18.24
CA ALA A 16 5.80 0.93 16.84
C ALA A 16 5.94 -0.30 15.91
N LYS A 17 6.74 -1.30 16.32
CA LYS A 17 6.86 -2.58 15.60
C LYS A 17 5.54 -3.38 15.60
N PHE A 18 4.75 -3.26 16.67
CA PHE A 18 3.41 -3.87 16.77
C PHE A 18 2.42 -3.22 15.80
N LEU A 19 2.37 -1.89 15.71
CA LEU A 19 1.47 -1.18 14.78
C LEU A 19 1.86 -1.39 13.31
N GLU A 20 3.16 -1.45 13.01
CA GLU A 20 3.66 -1.74 11.65
C GLU A 20 3.33 -3.19 11.22
N SER A 21 3.52 -4.17 12.12
CA SER A 21 3.13 -5.57 11.90
C SER A 21 1.61 -5.75 11.80
N PHE A 22 0.81 -4.85 12.37
CA PHE A 22 -0.65 -4.91 12.30
C PHE A 22 -1.16 -4.50 10.91
N THR A 23 -0.55 -3.49 10.27
CA THR A 23 -1.04 -2.98 8.98
C THR A 23 -0.77 -3.89 7.77
N ILE A 24 0.33 -4.66 7.76
CA ILE A 24 0.56 -5.62 6.66
C ILE A 24 -0.44 -6.78 6.75
N ARG A 25 -0.65 -7.33 7.97
CA ARG A 25 -1.60 -8.45 8.19
C ARG A 25 -3.04 -8.09 7.87
N THR A 26 -3.47 -6.85 8.13
CA THR A 26 -4.83 -6.41 7.77
C THR A 26 -5.03 -6.32 6.26
N ASN A 27 -4.02 -5.89 5.50
CA ASN A 27 -4.12 -5.82 4.03
C ASN A 27 -4.15 -7.22 3.39
N GLU A 28 -3.35 -8.17 3.90
CA GLU A 28 -3.42 -9.57 3.48
C GLU A 28 -4.78 -10.20 3.80
N THR A 29 -5.30 -9.94 5.01
CA THR A 29 -6.63 -10.41 5.43
C THR A 29 -7.73 -9.85 4.53
N PHE A 30 -7.65 -8.56 4.19
CA PHE A 30 -8.60 -7.92 3.27
C PHE A 30 -8.54 -8.55 1.87
N GLN A 31 -7.34 -8.81 1.34
CA GLN A 31 -7.18 -9.53 0.07
C GLN A 31 -7.86 -10.91 0.12
N GLN A 32 -7.61 -11.68 1.17
CA GLN A 32 -8.20 -13.01 1.34
C GLN A 32 -9.73 -12.95 1.39
N GLN A 33 -10.29 -12.01 2.16
CA GLN A 33 -11.75 -11.82 2.25
C GLN A 33 -12.36 -11.36 0.92
N TYR A 34 -11.69 -10.45 0.21
CA TYR A 34 -12.12 -9.99 -1.11
C TYR A 34 -12.21 -11.16 -2.11
N LEU A 35 -11.18 -12.02 -2.14
CA LEU A 35 -11.17 -13.20 -3.00
C LEU A 35 -12.23 -14.23 -2.56
N ALA A 36 -12.38 -14.47 -1.26
CA ALA A 36 -13.38 -15.39 -0.71
C ALA A 36 -14.81 -14.95 -1.01
N ALA A 37 -15.06 -13.65 -1.06
CA ALA A 37 -16.35 -13.07 -1.47
C ALA A 37 -16.58 -13.08 -3.00
N GLY A 38 -15.65 -13.63 -3.79
CA GLY A 38 -15.74 -13.72 -5.24
C GLY A 38 -15.30 -12.46 -5.99
N GLY A 39 -14.57 -11.56 -5.33
CA GLY A 39 -13.97 -10.39 -5.95
C GLY A 39 -12.92 -10.76 -7.02
N LYS A 40 -12.97 -10.08 -8.17
CA LYS A 40 -12.12 -10.39 -9.35
C LYS A 40 -11.52 -9.16 -10.03
N ASN A 41 -11.71 -7.97 -9.47
CA ASN A 41 -11.29 -6.69 -10.07
C ASN A 41 -10.49 -5.83 -9.08
N GLY A 42 -9.70 -6.48 -8.22
CA GLY A 42 -8.80 -5.81 -7.28
C GLY A 42 -7.35 -6.08 -7.63
N VAL A 43 -6.51 -5.05 -7.59
CA VAL A 43 -5.04 -5.16 -7.70
C VAL A 43 -4.45 -5.01 -6.30
N PHE A 44 -3.75 -6.04 -5.82
CA PHE A 44 -3.15 -6.08 -4.50
C PHE A 44 -1.62 -6.09 -4.63
N ASN A 45 -0.98 -4.96 -4.32
CA ASN A 45 0.48 -4.82 -4.31
C ASN A 45 0.98 -4.82 -2.85
N LEU A 46 1.38 -5.99 -2.34
CA LEU A 46 1.83 -6.20 -0.97
C LEU A 46 3.33 -6.59 -0.95
N PRO A 47 4.26 -5.65 -1.20
CA PRO A 47 5.68 -5.97 -1.13
C PRO A 47 6.07 -6.30 0.32
N GLY A 48 6.94 -7.30 0.50
CA GLY A 48 7.48 -7.68 1.82
C GLY A 48 8.33 -6.59 2.48
N SER A 49 8.57 -5.47 1.79
CA SER A 49 9.17 -4.26 2.31
C SER A 49 8.49 -3.03 1.70
N GLY A 50 8.12 -2.08 2.56
CA GLY A 50 7.53 -0.80 2.15
C GLY A 50 7.52 0.10 3.36
N THR A 51 8.25 1.21 3.31
CA THR A 51 8.21 2.20 4.39
C THR A 51 6.95 3.04 4.27
N HIS A 52 6.39 3.46 5.40
CA HIS A 52 5.25 4.38 5.46
C HIS A 52 5.69 5.80 5.05
N SER A 53 6.13 5.96 3.80
CA SER A 53 6.81 7.14 3.28
C SER A 53 6.16 7.64 1.98
N TRP A 54 6.27 8.95 1.75
CA TRP A 54 5.78 9.58 0.53
C TRP A 54 6.48 9.09 -0.73
N GLY A 55 7.74 8.69 -0.64
CA GLY A 55 8.48 8.09 -1.76
C GLY A 55 7.80 6.81 -2.25
N TYR A 56 7.40 5.94 -1.32
CA TYR A 56 6.71 4.69 -1.65
C TYR A 56 5.31 4.94 -2.24
N TRP A 57 4.50 5.83 -1.65
CA TRP A 57 3.17 6.13 -2.23
C TRP A 57 3.25 6.81 -3.58
N GLY A 58 4.24 7.70 -3.79
CA GLY A 58 4.46 8.35 -5.08
C GLY A 58 4.78 7.35 -6.19
N GLN A 59 5.60 6.34 -5.90
CA GLN A 59 5.89 5.25 -6.84
C GLN A 59 4.64 4.43 -7.15
N GLN A 60 3.84 4.04 -6.15
CA GLN A 60 2.60 3.31 -6.37
C GLN A 60 1.61 4.13 -7.22
N LEU A 61 1.47 5.44 -6.98
CA LEU A 61 0.61 6.30 -7.78
C LEU A 61 1.04 6.35 -9.27
N GLN A 62 2.35 6.42 -9.53
CA GLN A 62 2.87 6.39 -10.89
C GLN A 62 2.58 5.05 -11.58
N GLN A 63 2.70 3.94 -10.86
CA GLN A 63 2.38 2.59 -11.36
C GLN A 63 0.89 2.41 -11.66
N MET A 64 0.00 3.04 -10.88
CA MET A 64 -1.45 2.97 -11.08
C MET A 64 -1.97 3.83 -12.22
N LYS A 65 -1.23 4.86 -12.64
CA LYS A 65 -1.65 5.80 -13.68
C LYS A 65 -2.23 5.16 -14.95
N PRO A 66 -1.56 4.19 -15.63
CA PRO A 66 -2.11 3.57 -16.83
C PRO A 66 -3.42 2.81 -16.57
N ASP A 67 -3.53 2.16 -15.41
CA ASP A 67 -4.72 1.39 -15.05
C ASP A 67 -5.92 2.32 -14.78
N ILE A 68 -5.68 3.42 -14.06
CA ILE A 68 -6.69 4.45 -13.81
C ILE A 68 -7.17 5.05 -15.14
N GLN A 69 -6.26 5.37 -16.06
CA GLN A 69 -6.63 5.91 -17.37
C GLN A 69 -7.47 4.94 -18.19
N ARG A 70 -7.12 3.65 -18.15
CA ARG A 70 -7.88 2.58 -18.81
C ARG A 70 -9.29 2.43 -18.23
N ILE A 71 -9.42 2.39 -16.90
CA ILE A 71 -10.71 2.19 -16.22
C ILE A 71 -11.64 3.40 -16.36
N LEU A 72 -11.09 4.61 -16.26
CA LEU A 72 -11.89 5.84 -16.37
C LEU A 72 -12.11 6.31 -17.82
N GLY A 73 -11.52 5.63 -18.81
CA GLY A 73 -11.62 6.01 -20.21
C GLY A 73 -10.94 7.35 -20.53
N THR A 74 -10.00 7.80 -19.70
CA THR A 74 -9.31 9.11 -19.82
C THR A 74 -7.99 9.00 -20.58
N VAL A 75 -7.84 7.99 -21.43
CA VAL A 75 -6.71 7.91 -22.38
C VAL A 75 -6.62 9.25 -23.11
N SER A 76 -5.53 9.99 -22.87
CA SER A 76 -5.22 11.19 -23.63
C SER A 76 -5.11 10.78 -25.10
N THR A 77 -6.19 10.99 -25.84
CA THR A 77 -6.15 11.22 -27.28
C THR A 77 -5.31 12.47 -27.47
N LYS A 78 -4.02 12.26 -27.75
CA LYS A 78 -3.27 13.23 -28.53
C LYS A 78 -3.73 13.15 -29.98
#